data_AF-A0A817LKA0-F1
#
_entry.id   AF-A0A817LKA0-F1
#
_cell.length_a   1.000
_cell.length_b   1.000
_cell.length_c   1.000
_cell.angle_alpha   90.00
_cell.angle_beta   90.00
_cell.angle_gamma   90.00
#
_symmetry.space_group_name_H-M   'P 1'
#
loop_
_entity.id
_entity.type
_entity.pdbx_description
1 polymer ?
#
loop_
_entity_poly.entity_id
_entity_poly.type
_entity_poly.pdbx_seq_one_letter_code
_entity_poly.pdbx_strand_id
1 'polypeptide(L)'
;MSTSKPVEWVSALIERFEDQLPIKCGELTNPMRSNLEQNKECLIALSRFKFSLVINGLTDILKTIDNTRFGGYDQEKNIYESYLIVLDAVEQCLANTKDLSTSRLDEAIYVNKLLPVVCKLLNVPGDGITVQQVRQLASNVLFALSVNNFGTLFSKVVSRLECLIASGDETCEAGDLDLIQHMNVDMLKLTRLLNEEVQKWRLLKKFHHTELVKSVEKAIWNWLDTYPEEFTDLQKRPNAELTDIRFGFDEAAVLTILPNYNIYMELSTASTTLVTTGRNALQKKILSLLRRIEYATPGNKQAWYDTFVSQQHLAKFLAVYPKRVDDLGSGGSTASSPSVNASETSGFVGSGYTKFGKRRTGVHSSEHDIEDVFHEWANMTGFLCALGSVWLPIKNRPGQHGIPADTRRTSMEPVSSDLHYCPVTQFIGDCLKYLVCQNETFGLQIQRHIQDLLGHELNPLCYPILFDQIKIQVDKFFDANGQVICSEQNTQFIDNVIVIMRSVFEMKAQQAAQNSLEGPTTTTGSSNTLVVPGNNTGSSTSVVGGSSNDPSSNSPSTSGHGGPQQINENPLANVNILEQLVLNIVCYARDLDRSVGVVPIRTRIVSNF
;
A
#
# COMPACT_ATOMS: atom_id res chain seq x y z
N MET A 1 -18.73 41.38 -44.77
CA MET A 1 -17.45 41.92 -44.26
C MET A 1 -17.48 42.14 -42.73
N SER A 2 -18.02 41.21 -41.93
CA SER A 2 -18.19 41.41 -40.47
C SER A 2 -17.63 40.29 -39.58
N THR A 3 -16.88 39.33 -40.13
CA THR A 3 -16.37 38.16 -39.40
C THR A 3 -14.88 38.21 -39.04
N SER A 4 -14.09 39.19 -39.53
CA SER A 4 -12.62 39.22 -39.33
C SER A 4 -12.17 39.81 -37.98
N LYS A 5 -12.89 40.82 -37.46
CA LYS A 5 -12.50 41.55 -36.24
C LYS A 5 -12.28 40.66 -35.00
N PRO A 6 -13.13 39.63 -34.71
CA PRO A 6 -12.90 38.76 -33.56
C PRO A 6 -11.62 37.90 -33.68
N VAL A 7 -11.23 37.52 -34.90
CA VAL A 7 -10.00 36.75 -35.14
C VAL A 7 -8.77 37.64 -34.99
N GLU A 8 -8.83 38.86 -35.52
CA GLU A 8 -7.79 39.88 -35.39
C GLU A 8 -7.51 40.23 -33.92
N TRP A 9 -8.56 40.38 -33.10
CA TRP A 9 -8.40 40.69 -31.67
C TRP A 9 -7.76 39.55 -30.87
N VAL A 10 -8.16 38.30 -31.14
CA VAL A 10 -7.54 37.13 -30.51
C VAL A 10 -6.07 37.03 -30.93
N SER A 11 -5.77 37.27 -32.20
CA SER A 11 -4.39 37.23 -32.71
C SER A 11 -3.52 38.32 -32.09
N ALA A 12 -4.02 39.55 -31.97
CA ALA A 12 -3.31 40.64 -31.31
C ALA A 12 -3.10 40.39 -29.81
N LEU A 13 -4.03 39.70 -29.13
CA LEU A 13 -3.85 39.31 -27.75
C LEU A 13 -2.78 38.21 -27.59
N ILE A 14 -2.73 37.24 -28.51
CA ILE A 14 -1.69 36.21 -28.55
C ILE A 14 -0.30 36.85 -28.75
N GLU A 15 -0.19 37.78 -29.70
CA GLU A 15 1.06 38.52 -29.96
C GLU A 15 1.50 39.32 -28.73
N ARG A 16 0.59 40.06 -28.10
CA ARG A 16 0.88 40.79 -26.85
C ARG A 16 1.32 39.86 -25.73
N PHE A 17 0.66 38.71 -25.59
CA PHE A 17 1.01 37.71 -24.59
C PHE A 17 2.42 37.17 -24.85
N GLU A 18 2.74 36.82 -26.10
CA GLU A 18 4.07 36.35 -26.50
C GLU A 18 5.16 37.40 -26.20
N ASP A 19 4.93 38.66 -26.58
CA ASP A 19 5.88 39.76 -26.39
C ASP A 19 6.23 40.04 -24.93
N GLN A 20 5.33 39.70 -24.01
CA GLN A 20 5.51 39.90 -22.57
C GLN A 20 6.17 38.72 -21.84
N LEU A 21 6.49 37.63 -22.55
CA LEU A 21 7.14 36.46 -21.92
C LEU A 21 8.57 36.77 -21.46
N PRO A 22 9.05 36.13 -20.39
CA PRO A 22 10.42 36.29 -19.89
C PRO A 22 11.50 36.10 -20.96
N ILE A 23 11.27 35.23 -21.94
CA ILE A 23 12.21 35.00 -23.05
C ILE A 23 12.44 36.24 -23.93
N LYS A 24 11.47 37.14 -24.03
CA LYS A 24 11.55 38.40 -24.78
C LYS A 24 11.84 39.61 -23.89
N CYS A 25 11.24 39.66 -22.70
CA CYS A 25 11.33 40.81 -21.79
C CYS A 25 12.43 40.72 -20.73
N GLY A 26 13.00 39.53 -20.48
CA GLY A 26 13.91 39.30 -19.36
C GLY A 26 13.19 39.26 -18.01
N GLU A 27 13.84 39.76 -16.95
CA GLU A 27 13.28 39.78 -15.61
C GLU A 27 12.00 40.64 -15.52
N LEU A 28 10.90 40.02 -15.07
CA LEU A 28 9.60 40.67 -15.00
C LEU A 28 9.42 41.48 -13.70
N THR A 29 9.07 42.76 -13.84
CA THR A 29 8.59 43.57 -12.71
C THR A 29 7.18 43.15 -12.26
N ASN A 30 6.78 43.47 -11.03
CA ASN A 30 5.45 43.13 -10.51
C ASN A 30 4.28 43.59 -11.42
N PRO A 31 4.28 44.82 -11.98
CA PRO A 31 3.24 45.24 -12.94
C PRO A 31 3.22 44.41 -14.23
N MET A 32 4.40 44.06 -14.76
CA MET A 32 4.51 43.23 -15.98
C MET A 32 3.95 41.83 -15.73
N ARG A 33 4.28 41.22 -14.59
CA ARG A 33 3.76 39.91 -14.18
C ARG A 33 2.23 39.91 -14.06
N SER A 34 1.66 40.94 -13.44
CA SER A 34 0.21 41.10 -13.33
C SER A 34 -0.46 41.26 -14.70
N ASN A 35 0.15 42.03 -15.61
CA ASN A 35 -0.40 42.21 -16.96
C ASN A 35 -0.31 40.92 -17.81
N LEU A 36 0.79 40.19 -17.70
CA LEU A 36 0.98 38.91 -18.37
C LEU A 36 -0.07 37.88 -17.88
N GLU A 37 -0.29 37.82 -16.57
CA GLU A 37 -1.31 36.95 -15.97
C GLU A 37 -2.72 37.33 -16.45
N GLN A 38 -3.04 38.62 -16.51
CA GLN A 38 -4.32 39.08 -17.06
C GLN A 38 -4.50 38.67 -18.53
N ASN A 39 -3.46 38.79 -19.36
CA ASN A 39 -3.52 38.37 -20.76
C ASN A 39 -3.71 36.84 -20.87
N LYS A 40 -3.03 36.06 -20.01
CA LYS A 40 -3.20 34.61 -19.90
C LYS A 40 -4.65 34.23 -19.60
N GLU A 41 -5.24 34.81 -18.56
CA GLU A 41 -6.63 34.58 -18.17
C GLU A 41 -7.62 34.96 -19.28
N CYS A 42 -7.36 36.06 -19.99
CA CYS A 42 -8.17 36.44 -21.15
C CYS A 42 -8.10 35.40 -22.28
N LEU A 43 -6.91 34.87 -22.58
CA LEU A 43 -6.75 33.81 -23.59
C LEU A 43 -7.48 32.53 -23.17
N ILE A 44 -7.37 32.13 -21.90
CA ILE A 44 -8.08 30.96 -21.35
C ILE A 44 -9.60 31.15 -21.49
N ALA A 45 -10.13 32.32 -21.13
CA ALA A 45 -11.56 32.61 -21.29
C ALA A 45 -12.01 32.59 -22.77
N LEU A 46 -11.19 33.13 -23.68
CA LEU A 46 -11.48 33.15 -25.11
C LEU A 46 -11.39 31.76 -25.75
N SER A 47 -10.58 30.85 -25.19
CA SER A 47 -10.47 29.47 -25.67
C SER A 47 -11.82 28.75 -25.68
N ARG A 48 -12.77 29.12 -24.80
CA ARG A 48 -14.14 28.57 -24.78
C ARG A 48 -14.93 28.86 -26.06
N PHE A 49 -14.59 29.92 -26.78
CA PHE A 49 -15.30 30.37 -27.99
C PHE A 49 -14.48 30.19 -29.26
N LYS A 50 -13.14 30.29 -29.15
CA LYS A 50 -12.18 30.26 -30.27
C LYS A 50 -11.02 29.31 -29.98
N PHE A 51 -11.37 28.12 -29.49
CA PHE A 51 -10.45 27.10 -29.02
C PHE A 51 -9.26 26.86 -29.96
N SER A 52 -9.53 26.49 -31.23
CA SER A 52 -8.50 26.13 -32.21
C SER A 52 -7.53 27.28 -32.50
N LEU A 53 -8.02 28.53 -32.48
CA LEU A 53 -7.19 29.70 -32.74
C LEU A 53 -6.25 29.98 -31.56
N VAL A 54 -6.78 29.94 -30.34
CA VAL A 54 -5.99 30.15 -29.11
C VAL A 54 -4.95 29.06 -28.94
N ILE A 55 -5.33 27.78 -29.06
CA ILE A 55 -4.37 26.66 -28.92
C ILE A 55 -3.32 26.67 -30.02
N ASN A 56 -3.67 26.97 -31.28
CA ASN A 56 -2.65 27.11 -32.33
C ASN A 56 -1.66 28.22 -31.99
N GLY A 57 -2.15 29.40 -31.57
CA GLY A 57 -1.29 30.51 -31.18
C GLY A 57 -0.33 30.13 -30.05
N LEU A 58 -0.85 29.55 -28.96
CA LEU A 58 -0.02 29.08 -27.84
C LEU A 58 0.98 27.98 -28.27
N THR A 59 0.56 27.07 -29.15
CA THR A 59 1.44 26.02 -29.69
C THR A 59 2.56 26.60 -30.55
N ASP A 60 2.26 27.61 -31.36
CA ASP A 60 3.26 28.28 -32.19
C ASP A 60 4.23 29.09 -31.31
N ILE A 61 3.77 29.71 -30.21
CA ILE A 61 4.64 30.31 -29.18
C ILE A 61 5.59 29.25 -28.57
N LEU A 62 5.08 28.09 -28.17
CA LEU A 62 5.93 27.01 -27.62
C LEU A 62 7.00 26.56 -28.62
N LYS A 63 6.68 26.48 -29.91
CA LYS A 63 7.67 26.19 -30.96
C LYS A 63 8.68 27.30 -31.14
N THR A 64 8.28 28.56 -31.02
CA THR A 64 9.20 29.70 -31.05
C THR A 64 10.19 29.60 -29.90
N ILE A 65 9.72 29.31 -28.68
CA ILE A 65 10.57 29.08 -27.50
C ILE A 65 11.54 27.91 -27.78
N ASP A 66 11.06 26.80 -28.32
CA ASP A 66 11.88 25.60 -28.59
C ASP A 66 12.99 25.81 -29.63
N ASN A 67 12.74 26.66 -30.63
CA ASN A 67 13.71 27.00 -31.66
C ASN A 67 14.71 28.08 -31.22
N THR A 68 14.48 28.71 -30.07
CA THR A 68 15.32 29.80 -29.58
C THR A 68 16.61 29.24 -28.98
N ARG A 69 17.74 29.43 -29.68
CA ARG A 69 19.07 28.96 -29.25
C ARG A 69 19.86 30.07 -28.58
N PHE A 70 20.07 30.00 -27.27
CA PHE A 70 21.00 30.88 -26.56
C PHE A 70 21.77 30.15 -25.43
N GLY A 71 22.97 30.63 -25.12
CA GLY A 71 23.99 29.91 -24.33
C GLY A 71 24.42 30.61 -23.03
N GLY A 72 23.48 31.20 -22.28
CA GLY A 72 23.74 31.83 -20.97
C GLY A 72 22.74 31.39 -19.89
N TYR A 73 23.20 31.32 -18.63
CA TYR A 73 22.39 30.83 -17.48
C TYR A 73 21.09 31.62 -17.26
N ASP A 74 21.14 32.95 -17.34
CA ASP A 74 19.95 33.81 -17.17
C ASP A 74 18.94 33.63 -18.31
N GLN A 75 19.42 33.30 -19.52
CA GLN A 75 18.58 33.06 -20.69
C GLN A 75 17.90 31.69 -20.61
N GLU A 76 18.61 30.67 -20.12
CA GLU A 76 18.04 29.34 -19.86
C GLU A 76 16.92 29.41 -18.82
N LYS A 77 17.11 30.17 -17.74
CA LYS A 77 16.05 30.43 -16.75
C LYS A 77 14.81 31.06 -17.40
N ASN A 78 14.99 32.09 -18.23
CA ASN A 78 13.89 32.77 -18.91
C ASN A 78 13.15 31.87 -19.90
N ILE A 79 13.86 30.94 -20.55
CA ILE A 79 13.24 29.91 -21.43
C ILE A 79 12.32 29.01 -20.60
N TYR A 80 12.80 28.46 -19.50
CA TYR A 80 11.98 27.59 -18.65
C TYR A 80 10.81 28.34 -18.00
N GLU A 81 11.01 29.57 -17.51
CA GLU A 81 9.91 30.38 -16.96
C GLU A 81 8.84 30.68 -18.04
N SER A 82 9.26 30.93 -19.28
CA SER A 82 8.33 31.10 -20.41
C SER A 82 7.58 29.80 -20.73
N TYR A 83 8.26 28.65 -20.71
CA TYR A 83 7.61 27.35 -20.86
C TYR A 83 6.54 27.13 -19.78
N LEU A 84 6.85 27.42 -18.51
CA LEU A 84 5.89 27.25 -17.41
C LEU A 84 4.61 28.05 -17.64
N ILE A 85 4.75 29.33 -18.02
CA ILE A 85 3.60 30.23 -18.23
C ILE A 85 2.73 29.77 -19.42
N VAL A 86 3.36 29.37 -20.53
CA VAL A 86 2.62 28.99 -21.74
C VAL A 86 2.00 27.59 -21.58
N LEU A 87 2.71 26.63 -20.96
CA LEU A 87 2.17 25.30 -20.69
C LEU A 87 0.98 25.35 -19.71
N ASP A 88 1.04 26.19 -18.67
CA ASP A 88 -0.08 26.45 -17.76
C ASP A 88 -1.30 26.98 -18.52
N ALA A 89 -1.11 27.96 -19.42
CA ALA A 89 -2.19 28.46 -20.25
C ALA A 89 -2.81 27.38 -21.16
N VAL A 90 -1.98 26.54 -21.78
CA VAL A 90 -2.42 25.43 -22.64
C VAL A 90 -3.19 24.38 -21.84
N GLU A 91 -2.68 23.99 -20.68
CA GLU A 91 -3.30 23.02 -19.77
C GLU A 91 -4.70 23.49 -19.35
N GLN A 92 -4.83 24.73 -18.89
CA GLN A 92 -6.11 25.31 -18.52
C GLN A 92 -7.08 25.45 -19.70
N CYS A 93 -6.59 25.79 -20.90
CA CYS A 93 -7.42 25.79 -22.11
C CYS A 93 -7.97 24.39 -22.41
N LEU A 94 -7.14 23.34 -22.32
CA LEU A 94 -7.53 21.95 -22.56
C LEU A 94 -8.49 21.44 -21.48
N ALA A 95 -8.26 21.74 -20.21
CA ALA A 95 -9.11 21.31 -19.11
C ALA A 95 -10.56 21.83 -19.21
N ASN A 96 -10.74 23.02 -19.79
CA ASN A 96 -12.05 23.65 -20.02
C ASN A 96 -12.85 23.02 -21.18
N THR A 97 -12.31 22.03 -21.90
CA THR A 97 -12.99 21.41 -23.08
C THR A 97 -14.00 20.31 -22.74
N LYS A 98 -14.14 19.93 -21.46
CA LYS A 98 -14.99 18.79 -21.04
C LYS A 98 -16.46 18.90 -21.49
N ASP A 99 -16.97 20.11 -21.71
CA ASP A 99 -18.36 20.37 -22.11
C ASP A 99 -18.53 20.70 -23.61
N LEU A 100 -17.44 20.68 -24.41
CA LEU A 100 -17.46 21.12 -25.80
C LEU A 100 -17.32 19.92 -26.75
N SER A 101 -18.28 19.74 -27.66
CA SER A 101 -18.17 18.79 -28.77
C SER A 101 -17.09 19.27 -29.74
N THR A 102 -15.83 18.90 -29.49
CA THR A 102 -14.68 19.22 -30.33
C THR A 102 -14.82 18.49 -31.66
N SER A 103 -15.22 19.24 -32.69
CA SER A 103 -15.35 18.70 -34.04
C SER A 103 -13.98 18.20 -34.53
N ARG A 104 -13.98 17.13 -35.32
CA ARG A 104 -12.80 16.41 -35.89
C ARG A 104 -11.71 17.28 -36.55
N LEU A 105 -11.91 18.58 -36.73
CA LEU A 105 -10.93 19.53 -37.26
C LEU A 105 -9.81 19.87 -36.26
N ASP A 106 -10.03 19.68 -34.95
CA ASP A 106 -9.06 20.02 -33.91
C ASP A 106 -7.99 18.91 -33.69
N GLU A 107 -8.30 17.65 -34.02
CA GLU A 107 -7.39 16.48 -33.89
C GLU A 107 -6.03 16.70 -34.58
N ALA A 108 -6.04 17.31 -35.77
CA ALA A 108 -4.83 17.55 -36.53
C ALA A 108 -3.88 18.57 -35.87
N ILE A 109 -4.40 19.53 -35.11
CA ILE A 109 -3.59 20.52 -34.38
C ILE A 109 -2.87 19.84 -33.23
N TYR A 110 -3.60 19.04 -32.45
CA TYR A 110 -3.04 18.38 -31.27
C TYR A 110 -1.97 17.37 -31.65
N VAL A 111 -2.24 16.53 -32.64
CA VAL A 111 -1.39 15.38 -32.99
C VAL A 111 -0.15 15.82 -33.76
N ASN A 112 -0.28 16.78 -34.69
CA ASN A 112 0.83 17.16 -35.56
C ASN A 112 1.65 18.34 -35.04
N LYS A 113 1.07 19.22 -34.20
CA LYS A 113 1.77 20.44 -33.75
C LYS A 113 2.11 20.42 -32.27
N LEU A 114 1.14 20.14 -31.40
CA LEU A 114 1.32 20.26 -29.95
C LEU A 114 2.04 19.04 -29.36
N LEU A 115 1.59 17.84 -29.72
CA LEU A 115 2.11 16.59 -29.17
C LEU A 115 3.64 16.44 -29.33
N PRO A 116 4.28 16.74 -30.49
CA PRO A 116 5.72 16.64 -30.61
C PRO A 116 6.49 17.55 -29.64
N VAL A 117 5.99 18.76 -29.41
CA VAL A 117 6.60 19.72 -28.47
C VAL A 117 6.48 19.21 -27.05
N VAL A 118 5.28 18.76 -26.65
CA VAL A 118 5.04 18.21 -25.30
C VAL A 118 5.89 16.97 -25.05
N CYS A 119 5.98 16.04 -26.02
CA CYS A 119 6.82 14.83 -25.90
C CYS A 119 8.31 15.18 -25.72
N LYS A 120 8.80 16.22 -26.39
CA LYS A 120 10.17 16.70 -26.23
C LYS A 120 10.39 17.26 -24.82
N LEU A 121 9.44 18.04 -24.31
CA LEU A 121 9.51 18.66 -22.98
C LEU A 121 9.47 17.65 -21.83
N LEU A 122 8.76 16.53 -21.99
CA LEU A 122 8.78 15.42 -21.03
C LEU A 122 10.18 14.82 -20.86
N ASN A 123 10.99 14.83 -21.93
CA ASN A 123 12.30 14.20 -21.99
C ASN A 123 13.48 15.19 -21.88
N VAL A 124 13.24 16.44 -21.45
CA VAL A 124 14.32 17.42 -21.27
C VAL A 124 15.28 16.92 -20.17
N PRO A 125 16.60 16.84 -20.43
CA PRO A 125 17.57 16.36 -19.42
C PRO A 125 17.79 17.39 -18.31
N GLY A 126 18.05 16.90 -17.08
CA GLY A 126 18.44 17.73 -15.93
C GLY A 126 17.52 17.61 -14.71
N ASP A 127 18.06 17.77 -13.50
CA ASP A 127 17.33 17.55 -12.24
C ASP A 127 16.99 18.84 -11.47
N GLY A 128 17.11 20.00 -12.13
CA GLY A 128 16.74 21.28 -11.55
C GLY A 128 15.23 21.36 -11.26
N ILE A 129 14.86 22.04 -10.17
CA ILE A 129 13.45 22.21 -9.75
C ILE A 129 12.59 22.76 -10.91
N THR A 130 13.09 23.77 -11.64
CA THR A 130 12.37 24.35 -12.78
C THR A 130 12.16 23.36 -13.93
N VAL A 131 13.15 22.50 -14.20
CA VAL A 131 13.03 21.45 -15.23
C VAL A 131 11.98 20.42 -14.82
N GLN A 132 11.94 20.03 -13.55
CA GLN A 132 10.90 19.14 -13.02
C GLN A 132 9.50 19.77 -13.13
N GLN A 133 9.37 21.07 -12.85
CA GLN A 133 8.10 21.79 -13.02
C GLN A 133 7.65 21.84 -14.50
N VAL A 134 8.58 22.03 -15.44
CA VAL A 134 8.27 21.99 -16.88
C VAL A 134 7.82 20.59 -17.30
N ARG A 135 8.51 19.53 -16.87
CA ARG A 135 8.07 18.13 -17.12
C ARG A 135 6.69 17.86 -16.53
N GLN A 136 6.42 18.36 -15.32
CA GLN A 136 5.12 18.19 -14.67
C GLN A 136 3.99 18.90 -15.44
N LEU A 137 4.19 20.14 -15.88
CA LEU A 137 3.19 20.83 -16.69
C LEU A 137 3.02 20.18 -18.07
N ALA A 138 4.10 19.72 -18.70
CA ALA A 138 4.01 18.96 -19.95
C ALA A 138 3.19 17.66 -19.76
N SER A 139 3.37 16.97 -18.64
CA SER A 139 2.56 15.82 -18.24
C SER A 139 1.09 16.20 -18.09
N ASN A 140 0.78 17.31 -17.41
CA ASN A 140 -0.60 17.76 -17.23
C ASN A 140 -1.26 18.16 -18.56
N VAL A 141 -0.52 18.80 -19.47
CA VAL A 141 -0.98 19.11 -20.84
C VAL A 141 -1.28 17.82 -21.60
N LEU A 142 -0.39 16.82 -21.57
CA LEU A 142 -0.62 15.53 -22.22
C LEU A 142 -1.82 14.79 -21.63
N PHE A 143 -1.98 14.83 -20.31
CA PHE A 143 -3.12 14.28 -19.60
C PHE A 143 -4.43 14.93 -20.06
N ALA A 144 -4.52 16.27 -20.03
CA ALA A 144 -5.69 17.01 -20.48
C ALA A 144 -6.00 16.75 -21.96
N LEU A 145 -4.96 16.65 -22.80
CA LEU A 145 -5.10 16.35 -24.22
C LEU A 145 -5.67 14.94 -24.47
N SER A 146 -5.19 13.95 -23.71
CA SER A 146 -5.59 12.55 -23.89
C SER A 146 -7.05 12.26 -23.54
N VAL A 147 -7.72 13.15 -22.78
CA VAL A 147 -9.16 13.03 -22.47
C VAL A 147 -9.99 12.87 -23.75
N ASN A 148 -9.72 13.73 -24.74
CA ASN A 148 -10.46 13.76 -26.01
C ASN A 148 -9.71 13.08 -27.16
N ASN A 149 -8.41 12.82 -27.01
CA ASN A 149 -7.55 12.28 -28.07
C ASN A 149 -6.90 10.93 -27.72
N PHE A 150 -7.50 10.18 -26.80
CA PHE A 150 -7.01 8.86 -26.38
C PHE A 150 -6.75 7.94 -27.59
N GLY A 151 -7.67 7.87 -28.55
CA GLY A 151 -7.54 6.97 -29.72
C GLY A 151 -6.26 7.19 -30.52
N THR A 152 -5.85 8.45 -30.71
CA THR A 152 -4.63 8.77 -31.45
C THR A 152 -3.37 8.48 -30.66
N LEU A 153 -3.35 8.85 -29.37
CA LEU A 153 -2.22 8.55 -28.48
C LEU A 153 -2.04 7.04 -28.29
N PHE A 154 -3.15 6.33 -28.09
CA PHE A 154 -3.19 4.87 -28.03
C PHE A 154 -2.62 4.24 -29.31
N SER A 155 -3.01 4.73 -30.49
CA SER A 155 -2.47 4.23 -31.76
C SER A 155 -0.95 4.47 -31.88
N LYS A 156 -0.43 5.57 -31.33
CA LYS A 156 1.01 5.85 -31.27
C LYS A 156 1.74 4.86 -30.36
N VAL A 157 1.18 4.56 -29.18
CA VAL A 157 1.69 3.54 -28.25
C VAL A 157 1.71 2.16 -28.92
N VAL A 158 0.61 1.76 -29.55
CA VAL A 158 0.51 0.47 -30.27
C VAL A 158 1.55 0.37 -31.39
N SER A 159 1.66 1.41 -32.23
CA SER A 159 2.64 1.45 -33.32
C SER A 159 4.07 1.37 -32.79
N ARG A 160 4.35 1.99 -31.63
CA ARG A 160 5.66 1.87 -30.98
C ARG A 160 5.92 0.44 -30.51
N LEU A 161 4.97 -0.20 -29.85
CA LEU A 161 5.13 -1.60 -29.42
C LEU A 161 5.42 -2.53 -30.59
N GLU A 162 4.69 -2.37 -31.70
CA GLU A 162 4.94 -3.13 -32.93
C GLU A 162 6.34 -2.89 -33.49
N CYS A 163 6.79 -1.63 -33.49
CA CYS A 163 8.14 -1.27 -33.90
C CYS A 163 9.21 -1.92 -33.00
N LEU A 164 9.02 -1.93 -31.68
CA LEU A 164 9.95 -2.57 -30.74
C LEU A 164 10.00 -4.09 -30.89
N ILE A 165 8.86 -4.72 -31.22
CA ILE A 165 8.81 -6.15 -31.54
C ILE A 165 9.57 -6.44 -32.84
N ALA A 166 9.42 -5.58 -33.85
CA ALA A 166 10.03 -5.77 -35.17
C ALA A 166 11.52 -5.43 -35.22
N SER A 167 11.96 -4.36 -34.53
CA SER A 167 13.31 -3.80 -34.66
C SER A 167 14.39 -4.68 -34.05
N GLY A 168 14.05 -5.46 -33.02
CA GLY A 168 14.97 -6.40 -32.38
C GLY A 168 16.27 -5.78 -31.85
N ASP A 169 16.39 -4.46 -31.79
CA ASP A 169 17.61 -3.74 -31.43
C ASP A 169 17.52 -3.24 -29.99
N GLU A 170 18.58 -3.44 -29.20
CA GLU A 170 18.67 -2.96 -27.81
C GLU A 170 18.78 -1.43 -27.73
N THR A 171 19.12 -0.77 -28.85
CA THR A 171 19.28 0.70 -28.93
C THR A 171 17.99 1.43 -29.32
N CYS A 172 16.90 0.72 -29.60
CA CYS A 172 15.63 1.35 -29.95
C CYS A 172 15.02 2.05 -28.72
N GLU A 173 15.05 3.38 -28.69
CA GLU A 173 14.52 4.16 -27.57
C GLU A 173 13.03 3.88 -27.34
N ALA A 174 12.69 3.41 -26.13
CA ALA A 174 11.32 3.10 -25.73
C ALA A 174 10.50 4.35 -25.32
N GLY A 175 11.00 5.57 -25.55
CA GLY A 175 10.47 6.82 -24.99
C GLY A 175 8.99 7.12 -25.31
N ASP A 176 8.40 6.52 -26.35
CA ASP A 176 6.96 6.66 -26.59
C ASP A 176 6.10 5.73 -25.71
N LEU A 177 6.65 4.68 -25.09
CA LEU A 177 5.94 3.89 -24.07
C LEU A 177 5.71 4.69 -22.80
N ASP A 178 6.62 5.62 -22.50
CA ASP A 178 6.49 6.54 -21.37
C ASP A 178 5.24 7.41 -21.47
N LEU A 179 4.71 7.64 -22.69
CA LEU A 179 3.45 8.36 -22.89
C LEU A 179 2.29 7.74 -22.11
N ILE A 180 2.28 6.42 -21.92
CA ILE A 180 1.24 5.70 -21.19
C ILE A 180 1.04 6.31 -19.80
N GLN A 181 2.13 6.66 -19.10
CA GLN A 181 2.05 7.16 -17.72
C GLN A 181 1.41 8.53 -17.62
N HIS A 182 1.42 9.31 -18.70
CA HIS A 182 0.92 10.68 -18.74
C HIS A 182 -0.50 10.78 -19.31
N MET A 183 -1.07 9.67 -19.78
CA MET A 183 -2.42 9.65 -20.35
C MET A 183 -3.49 9.62 -19.25
N ASN A 184 -4.59 10.32 -19.50
CA ASN A 184 -5.86 10.20 -18.80
C ASN A 184 -6.57 8.94 -19.31
N VAL A 185 -6.68 7.96 -18.43
CA VAL A 185 -7.20 6.64 -18.73
C VAL A 185 -8.32 6.34 -17.74
N ASP A 186 -9.56 6.32 -18.22
CA ASP A 186 -10.72 5.77 -17.48
C ASP A 186 -10.72 4.24 -17.55
N MET A 187 -11.63 3.57 -16.84
CA MET A 187 -11.74 2.11 -16.80
C MET A 187 -11.78 1.45 -18.19
N LEU A 188 -12.53 2.03 -19.13
CA LEU A 188 -12.68 1.46 -20.47
C LEU A 188 -11.37 1.56 -21.25
N LYS A 189 -10.73 2.73 -21.20
CA LYS A 189 -9.42 2.98 -21.81
C LYS A 189 -8.34 2.10 -21.18
N LEU A 190 -8.39 1.90 -19.86
CA LEU A 190 -7.41 1.08 -19.11
C LEU A 190 -7.54 -0.38 -19.51
N THR A 191 -8.77 -0.89 -19.59
CA THR A 191 -9.06 -2.26 -20.03
C THR A 191 -8.54 -2.50 -21.45
N ARG A 192 -8.77 -1.54 -22.36
CA ARG A 192 -8.25 -1.60 -23.73
C ARG A 192 -6.72 -1.57 -23.77
N LEU A 193 -6.08 -0.71 -22.99
CA LEU A 193 -4.62 -0.64 -22.88
C LEU A 193 -4.04 -1.96 -22.39
N LEU A 194 -4.52 -2.48 -21.25
CA LEU A 194 -4.02 -3.72 -20.66
C LEU A 194 -4.18 -4.92 -21.59
N ASN A 195 -5.31 -5.04 -22.29
CA ASN A 195 -5.52 -6.09 -23.28
C ASN A 195 -4.44 -6.05 -24.38
N GLU A 196 -4.17 -4.87 -24.91
CA GLU A 196 -3.22 -4.68 -26.01
C GLU A 196 -1.77 -4.96 -25.59
N GLU A 197 -1.39 -4.52 -24.38
CA GLU A 197 -0.07 -4.77 -23.81
C GLU A 197 0.15 -6.25 -23.53
N VAL A 198 -0.83 -6.94 -22.93
CA VAL A 198 -0.72 -8.35 -22.57
C VAL A 198 -0.58 -9.24 -23.81
N GLN A 199 -1.29 -8.92 -24.89
CA GLN A 199 -1.15 -9.64 -26.17
C GLN A 199 0.27 -9.51 -26.75
N LYS A 200 0.89 -8.35 -26.61
CA LYS A 200 2.22 -8.05 -27.16
C LYS A 200 3.37 -8.43 -26.22
N TRP A 201 3.11 -8.58 -24.92
CA TRP A 201 4.10 -8.85 -23.88
C TRP A 201 5.03 -10.01 -24.19
N ARG A 202 4.48 -11.14 -24.67
CA ARG A 202 5.29 -12.35 -24.97
C ARG A 202 6.22 -12.17 -26.18
N LEU A 203 5.90 -11.22 -27.06
CA LEU A 203 6.68 -10.90 -28.25
C LEU A 203 7.73 -9.82 -27.99
N LEU A 204 7.53 -9.03 -26.93
CA LEU A 204 8.44 -7.97 -26.56
C LEU A 204 9.73 -8.55 -25.94
N LYS A 205 10.85 -7.84 -26.12
CA LYS A 205 12.12 -8.24 -25.53
C LYS A 205 12.18 -7.83 -24.05
N LYS A 206 12.84 -8.67 -23.23
CA LYS A 206 12.90 -8.52 -21.76
C LYS A 206 13.39 -7.15 -21.27
N PHE A 207 14.28 -6.46 -21.98
CA PHE A 207 14.78 -5.16 -21.52
C PHE A 207 13.75 -4.03 -21.68
N HIS A 208 12.79 -4.15 -22.60
CA HIS A 208 11.67 -3.22 -22.72
C HIS A 208 10.53 -3.49 -21.72
N HIS A 209 10.48 -4.70 -21.16
CA HIS A 209 9.44 -5.08 -20.19
C HIS A 209 9.44 -4.16 -18.97
N THR A 210 10.62 -3.82 -18.46
CA THR A 210 10.77 -2.96 -17.29
C THR A 210 10.19 -1.58 -17.52
N GLU A 211 10.44 -0.98 -18.69
CA GLU A 211 9.94 0.36 -19.02
C GLU A 211 8.42 0.34 -19.16
N LEU A 212 7.90 -0.63 -19.92
CA LEU A 212 6.46 -0.79 -20.12
C LEU A 212 5.70 -0.97 -18.79
N VAL A 213 6.20 -1.83 -17.90
CA VAL A 213 5.56 -2.07 -16.59
C VAL A 213 5.54 -0.81 -15.74
N LYS A 214 6.63 -0.02 -15.72
CA LYS A 214 6.67 1.24 -14.98
C LYS A 214 5.63 2.22 -15.49
N SER A 215 5.51 2.37 -16.81
CA SER A 215 4.55 3.30 -17.40
C SER A 215 3.10 2.85 -17.15
N VAL A 216 2.81 1.55 -17.26
CA VAL A 216 1.49 0.98 -16.95
C VAL A 216 1.16 1.10 -15.46
N GLU A 217 2.11 0.82 -14.57
CA GLU A 217 1.92 1.00 -13.12
C GLU A 217 1.51 2.43 -12.79
N LYS A 218 2.20 3.42 -13.35
CA LYS A 218 1.86 4.83 -13.18
C LYS A 218 0.50 5.18 -13.75
N ALA A 219 0.13 4.64 -14.91
CA ALA A 219 -1.21 4.85 -15.47
C ALA A 219 -2.31 4.28 -14.56
N ILE A 220 -2.10 3.11 -13.94
CA ILE A 220 -3.04 2.53 -12.98
C ILE A 220 -3.19 3.42 -11.74
N TRP A 221 -2.09 3.92 -11.18
CA TRP A 221 -2.16 4.86 -10.05
C TRP A 221 -2.88 6.16 -10.42
N ASN A 222 -2.58 6.73 -11.59
CA ASN A 222 -3.25 7.93 -12.07
C ASN A 222 -4.75 7.70 -12.29
N TRP A 223 -5.15 6.51 -12.76
CA TRP A 223 -6.56 6.12 -12.85
C TRP A 223 -7.22 6.06 -11.48
N LEU A 224 -6.59 5.42 -10.48
CA LEU A 224 -7.10 5.35 -9.11
C LEU A 224 -7.30 6.74 -8.49
N ASP A 225 -6.36 7.66 -8.71
CA ASP A 225 -6.41 9.02 -8.18
C ASP A 225 -7.44 9.89 -8.92
N THR A 226 -7.58 9.72 -10.23
CA THR A 226 -8.48 10.53 -11.06
C THR A 226 -9.93 10.04 -11.00
N TYR A 227 -10.14 8.73 -10.92
CA TYR A 227 -11.43 8.05 -11.01
C TYR A 227 -11.68 7.09 -9.82
N PRO A 228 -11.64 7.56 -8.57
CA PRO A 228 -11.79 6.70 -7.38
C PRO A 228 -13.16 6.01 -7.30
N GLU A 229 -14.19 6.63 -7.86
CA GLU A 229 -15.55 6.05 -7.95
C GLU A 229 -15.58 4.82 -8.87
N GLU A 230 -14.84 4.84 -9.99
CA GLU A 230 -14.75 3.69 -10.91
C GLU A 230 -14.08 2.50 -10.23
N PHE A 231 -13.05 2.74 -9.41
CA PHE A 231 -12.43 1.69 -8.61
C PHE A 231 -13.41 1.13 -7.56
N THR A 232 -14.16 2.01 -6.91
CA THR A 232 -15.20 1.61 -5.94
C THR A 232 -16.27 0.74 -6.60
N ASP A 233 -16.67 1.07 -7.83
CA ASP A 233 -17.63 0.27 -8.59
C ASP A 233 -17.05 -1.04 -9.11
N LEU A 234 -15.77 -1.06 -9.48
CA LEU A 234 -15.05 -2.30 -9.84
C LEU A 234 -15.05 -3.30 -8.67
N GLN A 235 -14.88 -2.82 -7.42
CA GLN A 235 -14.94 -3.69 -6.24
C GLN A 235 -16.33 -4.31 -6.03
N LYS A 236 -17.41 -3.59 -6.38
CA LYS A 236 -18.78 -4.10 -6.27
C LYS A 236 -19.12 -5.04 -7.43
N ARG A 237 -18.60 -4.76 -8.62
CA ARG A 237 -18.91 -5.45 -9.87
C ARG A 237 -17.62 -5.76 -10.61
N PRO A 238 -17.09 -6.99 -10.46
CA PRO A 238 -15.89 -7.41 -11.17
C PRO A 238 -16.05 -7.22 -12.68
N ASN A 239 -15.02 -6.68 -13.33
CA ASN A 239 -14.97 -6.55 -14.77
C ASN A 239 -14.52 -7.88 -15.41
N ALA A 240 -15.37 -8.48 -16.25
CA ALA A 240 -15.09 -9.76 -16.89
C ALA A 240 -13.84 -9.68 -17.79
N GLU A 241 -13.67 -8.60 -18.56
CA GLU A 241 -12.54 -8.45 -19.48
C GLU A 241 -11.20 -8.36 -18.72
N LEU A 242 -11.16 -7.64 -17.60
CA LEU A 242 -9.97 -7.60 -16.74
C LEU A 242 -9.68 -8.97 -16.09
N THR A 243 -10.73 -9.74 -15.82
CA THR A 243 -10.59 -11.10 -15.29
C THR A 243 -10.04 -12.05 -16.37
N ASP A 244 -10.48 -11.89 -17.62
CA ASP A 244 -10.00 -12.66 -18.77
C ASP A 244 -8.54 -12.38 -19.12
N ILE A 245 -8.10 -11.13 -18.99
CA ILE A 245 -6.69 -10.75 -19.14
C ILE A 245 -5.79 -11.56 -18.19
N ARG A 246 -6.27 -11.87 -16.98
CA ARG A 246 -5.53 -12.69 -16.00
C ARG A 246 -5.41 -14.16 -16.44
N PHE A 247 -6.46 -14.73 -17.03
CA PHE A 247 -6.51 -16.16 -17.38
C PHE A 247 -5.53 -16.59 -18.48
N GLY A 248 -4.79 -15.66 -19.10
CA GLY A 248 -3.69 -15.94 -20.01
C GLY A 248 -2.38 -16.43 -19.36
N PHE A 249 -2.30 -16.48 -18.03
CA PHE A 249 -1.09 -16.85 -17.28
C PHE A 249 -1.31 -18.12 -16.42
N ASP A 250 -0.26 -18.93 -16.31
CA ASP A 250 -0.21 -20.09 -15.40
C ASP A 250 -0.33 -19.63 -13.94
N GLU A 251 -1.24 -20.24 -13.18
CA GLU A 251 -1.49 -19.92 -11.76
C GLU A 251 -0.21 -20.08 -10.91
N ALA A 252 0.65 -21.05 -11.26
CA ALA A 252 1.95 -21.24 -10.61
C ALA A 252 2.91 -20.05 -10.86
N ALA A 253 2.86 -19.45 -12.05
CA ALA A 253 3.67 -18.28 -12.37
C ALA A 253 3.19 -17.04 -11.60
N VAL A 254 1.87 -16.88 -11.42
CA VAL A 254 1.29 -15.79 -10.62
C VAL A 254 1.75 -15.87 -9.17
N LEU A 255 1.71 -17.04 -8.54
CA LEU A 255 2.15 -17.22 -7.16
C LEU A 255 3.67 -17.08 -6.98
N THR A 256 4.45 -17.27 -8.05
CA THR A 256 5.89 -16.99 -8.04
C THR A 256 6.16 -15.48 -8.02
N ILE A 257 5.36 -14.69 -8.74
CA ILE A 257 5.51 -13.23 -8.85
C ILE A 257 4.86 -12.51 -7.66
N LEU A 258 3.68 -12.98 -7.24
CA LEU A 258 2.87 -12.41 -6.17
C LEU A 258 2.46 -13.51 -5.18
N PRO A 259 3.36 -13.89 -4.25
CA PRO A 259 3.12 -15.02 -3.34
C PRO A 259 1.89 -14.87 -2.44
N ASN A 260 1.49 -13.64 -2.12
CA ASN A 260 0.32 -13.38 -1.28
C ASN A 260 -1.00 -13.26 -2.09
N TYR A 261 -0.98 -13.53 -3.40
CA TYR A 261 -2.12 -13.26 -4.29
C TYR A 261 -3.43 -13.87 -3.77
N ASN A 262 -3.43 -15.14 -3.39
CA ASN A 262 -4.62 -15.83 -2.88
C ASN A 262 -5.17 -15.17 -1.61
N ILE A 263 -4.29 -14.70 -0.73
CA ILE A 263 -4.69 -14.01 0.51
C ILE A 263 -5.33 -12.66 0.18
N TYR A 264 -4.74 -11.90 -0.76
CA TYR A 264 -5.31 -10.62 -1.20
C TYR A 264 -6.67 -10.80 -1.88
N MET A 265 -6.84 -11.86 -2.66
CA MET A 265 -8.14 -12.24 -3.25
C MET A 265 -9.18 -12.61 -2.18
N GLU A 266 -8.81 -13.41 -1.19
CA GLU A 266 -9.69 -13.76 -0.07
C GLU A 266 -10.07 -12.52 0.77
N LEU A 267 -9.13 -11.60 1.00
CA LEU A 267 -9.37 -10.33 1.69
C LEU A 267 -10.33 -9.44 0.92
N SER A 268 -10.12 -9.28 -0.39
CA SER A 268 -11.00 -8.52 -1.27
C SER A 268 -12.41 -9.14 -1.32
N THR A 269 -12.52 -10.47 -1.36
CA THR A 269 -13.81 -11.13 -1.31
C THR A 269 -14.50 -10.90 0.04
N ALA A 270 -13.75 -11.04 1.14
CA ALA A 270 -14.29 -10.84 2.48
C ALA A 270 -14.84 -9.42 2.70
N SER A 271 -14.19 -8.38 2.16
CA SER A 271 -14.63 -6.99 2.34
C SER A 271 -16.03 -6.72 1.76
N THR A 272 -16.46 -7.49 0.76
CA THR A 272 -17.82 -7.37 0.17
C THR A 272 -18.94 -8.01 1.01
N THR A 273 -18.58 -8.81 2.03
CA THR A 273 -19.54 -9.65 2.78
C THR A 273 -20.01 -9.04 4.10
N LEU A 274 -19.76 -7.74 4.33
CA LEU A 274 -20.07 -7.07 5.60
C LEU A 274 -21.55 -7.21 6.01
N VAL A 275 -22.46 -7.05 5.05
CA VAL A 275 -23.92 -7.11 5.29
C VAL A 275 -24.37 -8.51 5.69
N THR A 276 -23.71 -9.56 5.20
CA THR A 276 -24.11 -10.96 5.40
C THR A 276 -23.42 -11.62 6.59
N THR A 277 -22.18 -11.21 6.91
CA THR A 277 -21.31 -11.91 7.88
C THR A 277 -21.31 -11.23 9.27
N GLY A 278 -21.70 -9.96 9.36
CA GLY A 278 -21.63 -9.18 10.60
C GLY A 278 -20.20 -8.71 10.92
N ARG A 279 -20.05 -7.54 11.57
CA ARG A 279 -18.77 -6.85 11.76
C ARG A 279 -17.70 -7.69 12.49
N ASN A 280 -18.07 -8.30 13.62
CA ASN A 280 -17.11 -9.04 14.45
C ASN A 280 -16.58 -10.31 13.76
N ALA A 281 -17.44 -11.04 13.05
CA ALA A 281 -17.02 -12.22 12.30
C ALA A 281 -16.17 -11.85 11.09
N LEU A 282 -16.52 -10.75 10.39
CA LEU A 282 -15.68 -10.21 9.32
C LEU A 282 -14.30 -9.78 9.83
N GLN A 283 -14.23 -9.07 10.96
CA GLN A 283 -12.97 -8.67 11.58
C GLN A 283 -12.09 -9.88 11.88
N LYS A 284 -12.63 -10.91 12.55
CA LYS A 284 -11.90 -12.16 12.82
C LYS A 284 -11.38 -12.83 11.54
N LYS A 285 -12.20 -12.87 10.49
CA LYS A 285 -11.79 -13.41 9.19
C LYS A 285 -10.64 -12.59 8.58
N ILE A 286 -10.72 -11.27 8.60
CA ILE A 286 -9.66 -10.39 8.09
C ILE A 286 -8.37 -10.57 8.88
N LEU A 287 -8.42 -10.58 10.22
CA LEU A 287 -7.24 -10.79 11.06
C LEU A 287 -6.60 -12.16 10.84
N SER A 288 -7.40 -13.21 10.66
CA SER A 288 -6.93 -14.55 10.28
C SER A 288 -6.20 -14.55 8.92
N LEU A 289 -6.74 -13.85 7.92
CA LEU A 289 -6.11 -13.71 6.62
C LEU A 289 -4.80 -12.92 6.68
N LEU A 290 -4.75 -11.82 7.43
CA LEU A 290 -3.54 -11.03 7.62
C LEU A 290 -2.41 -11.85 8.28
N ARG A 291 -2.75 -12.74 9.22
CA ARG A 291 -1.76 -13.64 9.84
C ARG A 291 -1.13 -14.62 8.85
N ARG A 292 -1.82 -14.95 7.75
CA ARG A 292 -1.32 -15.82 6.67
C ARG A 292 -0.38 -15.10 5.71
N ILE A 293 -0.21 -13.78 5.80
CA ILE A 293 0.74 -13.04 4.94
C ILE A 293 2.17 -13.42 5.34
N GLU A 294 2.76 -14.29 4.53
CA GLU A 294 4.13 -14.77 4.75
C GLU A 294 5.18 -13.95 3.99
N TYR A 295 4.83 -13.32 2.88
CA TYR A 295 5.80 -12.61 2.07
C TYR A 295 5.66 -11.11 2.31
N ALA A 296 6.52 -10.53 3.13
CA ALA A 296 6.49 -9.10 3.41
C ALA A 296 6.78 -8.28 2.16
N THR A 297 5.80 -7.55 1.65
CA THR A 297 6.00 -6.55 0.60
C THR A 297 6.31 -5.18 1.21
N PRO A 298 6.93 -4.25 0.46
CA PRO A 298 7.07 -2.86 0.90
C PRO A 298 5.74 -2.23 1.32
N GLY A 299 4.65 -2.52 0.58
CA GLY A 299 3.31 -2.07 0.93
C GLY A 299 2.80 -2.62 2.26
N ASN A 300 3.10 -3.89 2.59
CA ASN A 300 2.72 -4.44 3.90
C ASN A 300 3.49 -3.79 5.05
N LYS A 301 4.81 -3.56 4.87
CA LYS A 301 5.64 -2.87 5.88
C LYS A 301 5.15 -1.43 6.10
N GLN A 302 4.86 -0.71 5.01
CA GLN A 302 4.35 0.66 5.06
C GLN A 302 2.99 0.73 5.75
N ALA A 303 2.03 -0.12 5.35
CA ALA A 303 0.70 -0.16 5.97
C ALA A 303 0.77 -0.48 7.47
N TRP A 304 1.67 -1.39 7.88
CA TRP A 304 1.92 -1.67 9.29
C TRP A 304 2.49 -0.45 10.02
N TYR A 305 3.49 0.22 9.45
CA TYR A 305 4.15 1.37 10.07
C TYR A 305 3.20 2.56 10.25
N ASP A 306 2.45 2.93 9.22
CA ASP A 306 1.51 4.06 9.28
C ASP A 306 0.39 3.80 10.28
N THR A 307 -0.08 2.55 10.34
CA THR A 307 -1.05 2.11 11.36
C THR A 307 -0.44 2.17 12.75
N PHE A 308 0.82 1.78 12.92
CA PHE A 308 1.51 1.81 14.21
C PHE A 308 1.67 3.24 14.75
N VAL A 309 2.05 4.19 13.89
CA VAL A 309 2.14 5.61 14.27
C VAL A 309 0.78 6.16 14.68
N SER A 310 -0.27 5.87 13.92
CA SER A 310 -1.65 6.30 14.21
C SER A 310 -2.18 5.68 15.49
N GLN A 311 -1.96 4.37 15.68
CA GLN A 311 -2.36 3.62 16.87
C GLN A 311 -1.69 4.16 18.13
N GLN A 312 -0.41 4.53 18.08
CA GLN A 312 0.30 5.13 19.23
C GLN A 312 -0.31 6.47 19.65
N HIS A 313 -0.71 7.31 18.69
CA HIS A 313 -1.35 8.59 19.00
C HIS A 313 -2.69 8.39 19.73
N LEU A 314 -3.54 7.48 19.24
CA LEU A 314 -4.81 7.18 19.91
C LEU A 314 -4.60 6.50 21.27
N ALA A 315 -3.63 5.59 21.38
CA ALA A 315 -3.34 4.88 22.63
C ALA A 315 -2.94 5.85 23.75
N LYS A 316 -2.07 6.83 23.43
CA LYS A 316 -1.67 7.89 24.38
C LYS A 316 -2.84 8.76 24.79
N PHE A 317 -3.74 9.08 23.86
CA PHE A 317 -4.92 9.87 24.14
C PHE A 317 -5.90 9.12 25.06
N LEU A 318 -6.22 7.86 24.75
CA LEU A 318 -7.14 7.02 25.52
C LEU A 318 -6.61 6.73 26.94
N ALA A 319 -5.30 6.52 27.08
CA ALA A 319 -4.68 6.23 28.38
C ALA A 319 -4.82 7.37 29.41
N VAL A 320 -5.00 8.61 28.95
CA VAL A 320 -5.14 9.80 29.82
C VAL A 320 -6.54 10.41 29.80
N TYR A 321 -7.51 9.75 29.16
CA TYR A 321 -8.87 10.25 29.01
C TYR A 321 -9.80 9.89 30.19
N PRO A 322 -10.73 10.76 30.61
CA PRO A 322 -10.77 12.18 30.32
C PRO A 322 -9.64 12.87 31.09
N LYS A 323 -9.00 13.88 30.49
CA LYS A 323 -8.03 14.70 31.22
C LYS A 323 -8.74 15.32 32.42
N ARG A 324 -8.47 14.85 33.65
CA ARG A 324 -8.94 15.53 34.86
C ARG A 324 -8.35 16.95 34.86
N VAL A 325 -9.20 17.94 35.07
CA VAL A 325 -8.81 19.36 35.10
C VAL A 325 -8.10 19.72 36.42
N ASP A 326 -8.02 18.79 37.36
CA ASP A 326 -7.76 19.09 38.77
C ASP A 326 -6.28 19.21 39.19
N ASP A 327 -5.31 19.13 38.26
CA ASP A 327 -3.88 19.39 38.56
C ASP A 327 -3.39 20.79 38.14
N LEU A 328 -4.29 21.72 37.84
CA LEU A 328 -3.98 23.16 37.71
C LEU A 328 -4.08 23.85 39.08
N GLY A 329 -3.28 23.38 40.03
CA GLY A 329 -3.24 23.89 41.40
C GLY A 329 -1.88 23.76 42.06
N SER A 330 -1.01 24.75 41.80
CA SER A 330 0.17 25.10 42.59
C SER A 330 1.49 24.34 42.35
N GLY A 331 2.41 25.04 41.64
CA GLY A 331 3.80 25.17 42.06
C GLY A 331 4.85 24.30 41.37
N GLY A 332 5.76 24.95 40.63
CA GLY A 332 7.10 24.42 40.41
C GLY A 332 7.66 24.56 39.00
N SER A 333 8.08 25.78 38.64
CA SER A 333 8.99 26.01 37.51
C SER A 333 10.27 25.18 37.66
N THR A 334 10.54 24.28 36.71
CA THR A 334 11.93 23.99 36.29
C THR A 334 11.97 23.66 34.81
N ALA A 335 12.84 24.38 34.11
CA ALA A 335 13.12 24.25 32.69
C ALA A 335 13.96 23.00 32.41
N SER A 336 13.70 22.33 31.29
CA SER A 336 14.70 22.01 30.24
C SER A 336 14.22 20.86 29.34
N SER A 337 13.99 21.18 28.06
CA SER A 337 14.39 20.35 26.91
C SER A 337 14.19 21.11 25.60
N PRO A 338 15.03 20.87 24.58
CA PRO A 338 15.27 21.80 23.49
C PRO A 338 14.26 21.65 22.34
N SER A 339 13.92 22.78 21.73
CA SER A 339 13.13 22.89 20.51
C SER A 339 13.92 22.38 19.30
N VAL A 340 13.40 21.36 18.61
CA VAL A 340 13.79 21.04 17.23
C VAL A 340 12.75 21.61 16.27
N ASN A 341 13.24 22.46 15.37
CA ASN A 341 12.47 23.13 14.32
C ASN A 341 11.89 22.10 13.34
N ALA A 342 10.57 22.02 13.25
CA ALA A 342 9.89 21.37 12.13
C ALA A 342 9.85 22.35 10.95
N SER A 343 10.67 22.07 9.93
CA SER A 343 10.64 22.73 8.63
C SER A 343 9.38 22.31 7.88
N GLU A 344 8.61 23.30 7.43
CA GLU A 344 7.46 23.13 6.56
C GLU A 344 7.91 22.62 5.19
N THR A 345 7.67 21.34 4.91
CA THR A 345 7.58 20.82 3.54
C THR A 345 6.37 19.91 3.48
N SER A 346 5.30 20.47 2.93
CA SER A 346 4.06 19.76 2.62
C SER A 346 4.03 19.50 1.12
N GLY A 347 3.67 18.28 0.74
CA GLY A 347 3.38 17.91 -0.63
C GLY A 347 3.51 16.40 -0.82
N PHE A 348 2.40 15.74 -1.13
CA PHE A 348 2.28 14.33 -1.55
C PHE A 348 2.45 13.26 -0.47
N VAL A 349 1.36 12.93 0.24
CA VAL A 349 0.78 11.58 0.25
C VAL A 349 -0.73 11.74 0.53
N GLY A 350 -1.58 11.11 -0.29
CA GLY A 350 -3.01 11.04 -0.05
C GLY A 350 -3.31 10.43 1.31
N SER A 351 -3.89 11.21 2.21
CA SER A 351 -4.44 10.71 3.47
C SER A 351 -5.71 11.47 3.81
N GLY A 352 -6.84 10.79 3.62
CA GLY A 352 -8.15 11.25 4.09
C GLY A 352 -8.34 11.10 5.61
N TYR A 353 -7.31 10.74 6.37
CA TYR A 353 -7.44 10.33 7.77
C TYR A 353 -6.55 11.14 8.71
N THR A 354 -6.69 12.47 8.72
CA THR A 354 -6.32 13.32 9.87
C THR A 354 -6.92 14.73 9.72
N LYS A 355 -8.23 14.85 9.94
CA LYS A 355 -8.87 16.16 10.22
C LYS A 355 -9.39 16.22 11.66
N PHE A 356 -8.55 15.91 12.63
CA PHE A 356 -8.77 16.29 14.03
C PHE A 356 -7.57 17.07 14.55
N GLY A 357 -7.54 18.36 14.22
CA GLY A 357 -6.45 19.24 14.65
C GLY A 357 -6.61 20.71 14.26
N LYS A 358 -7.85 21.23 14.20
CA LYS A 358 -8.17 22.67 14.18
C LYS A 358 -9.69 22.87 14.24
N ARG A 359 -10.31 22.59 15.40
CA ARG A 359 -11.54 23.28 15.79
C ARG A 359 -11.37 23.82 17.19
N ARG A 360 -11.73 25.10 17.32
CA ARG A 360 -11.65 25.93 18.52
C ARG A 360 -12.27 25.22 19.72
N THR A 361 -11.66 25.43 20.87
CA THR A 361 -12.22 25.28 22.22
C THR A 361 -13.75 25.38 22.25
N GLY A 362 -14.40 24.25 22.52
CA GLY A 362 -15.85 24.11 22.67
C GLY A 362 -16.14 22.80 23.39
N VAL A 363 -16.77 22.92 24.54
CA VAL A 363 -17.13 21.87 25.50
C VAL A 363 -18.15 20.91 24.88
N HIS A 364 -18.02 19.60 25.18
CA HIS A 364 -18.81 18.43 24.73
C HIS A 364 -18.39 17.77 23.40
N SER A 365 -17.36 16.92 23.45
CA SER A 365 -17.30 15.75 22.55
C SER A 365 -18.35 14.76 23.04
N SER A 366 -19.20 14.23 22.16
CA SER A 366 -20.25 13.30 22.58
C SER A 366 -19.63 11.97 23.02
N GLU A 367 -20.26 11.25 23.94
CA GLU A 367 -19.82 9.92 24.42
C GLU A 367 -19.68 8.92 23.25
N HIS A 368 -20.52 9.08 22.22
CA HIS A 368 -20.44 8.29 21.00
C HIS A 368 -19.13 8.53 20.21
N ASP A 369 -18.65 9.79 20.17
CA ASP A 369 -17.41 10.11 19.47
C ASP A 369 -16.18 9.44 20.11
N ILE A 370 -16.17 9.29 21.44
CA ILE A 370 -15.04 8.67 22.15
C ILE A 370 -15.08 7.13 22.06
N GLU A 371 -16.27 6.53 22.02
CA GLU A 371 -16.42 5.10 21.73
C GLU A 371 -15.88 4.77 20.33
N ASP A 372 -16.18 5.59 19.32
CA ASP A 372 -15.65 5.39 17.96
C ASP A 372 -14.11 5.45 17.94
N VAL A 373 -13.51 6.39 18.68
CA VAL A 373 -12.05 6.48 18.84
C VAL A 373 -11.47 5.23 19.49
N PHE A 374 -12.15 4.68 20.51
CA PHE A 374 -11.73 3.42 21.14
C PHE A 374 -11.80 2.25 20.16
N HIS A 375 -12.89 2.12 19.40
CA HIS A 375 -13.04 1.06 18.39
C HIS A 375 -12.00 1.18 17.27
N GLU A 376 -11.68 2.40 16.83
CA GLU A 376 -10.64 2.64 15.82
C GLU A 376 -9.27 2.19 16.35
N TRP A 377 -8.92 2.61 17.57
CA TRP A 377 -7.70 2.14 18.24
C TRP A 377 -7.66 0.62 18.40
N ALA A 378 -8.77 0.00 18.80
CA ALA A 378 -8.89 -1.43 19.00
C ALA A 378 -8.66 -2.19 17.67
N ASN A 379 -9.24 -1.70 16.58
CA ASN A 379 -9.10 -2.27 15.24
C ASN A 379 -7.66 -2.14 14.72
N MET A 380 -7.04 -0.97 14.86
CA MET A 380 -5.64 -0.76 14.49
C MET A 380 -4.70 -1.68 15.28
N THR A 381 -4.94 -1.84 16.57
CA THR A 381 -4.13 -2.74 17.41
C THR A 381 -4.25 -4.19 16.96
N GLY A 382 -5.46 -4.65 16.61
CA GLY A 382 -5.67 -5.99 16.06
C GLY A 382 -4.96 -6.21 14.72
N PHE A 383 -5.03 -5.22 13.81
CA PHE A 383 -4.29 -5.25 12.56
C PHE A 383 -2.77 -5.39 12.76
N LEU A 384 -2.21 -4.62 13.70
CA LEU A 384 -0.78 -4.66 14.04
C LEU A 384 -0.35 -6.01 14.62
N CYS A 385 -1.18 -6.61 15.48
CA CYS A 385 -0.96 -7.96 16.01
C CYS A 385 -0.95 -9.01 14.88
N ALA A 386 -1.94 -8.97 13.98
CA ALA A 386 -2.07 -9.97 12.93
C ALA A 386 -0.95 -9.88 11.87
N LEU A 387 -0.57 -8.67 11.47
CA LEU A 387 0.40 -8.42 10.39
C LEU A 387 1.84 -8.23 10.89
N GLY A 388 2.13 -8.36 12.19
CA GLY A 388 3.46 -8.08 12.76
C GLY A 388 4.63 -8.86 12.12
N SER A 389 4.39 -10.04 11.56
CA SER A 389 5.44 -10.88 10.95
C SER A 389 6.13 -10.26 9.72
N VAL A 390 5.58 -9.18 9.15
CA VAL A 390 6.16 -8.52 7.97
C VAL A 390 7.49 -7.81 8.25
N TRP A 391 7.77 -7.54 9.52
CA TRP A 391 9.05 -6.96 9.97
C TRP A 391 10.08 -8.02 10.37
N LEU A 392 9.72 -9.30 10.32
CA LEU A 392 10.62 -10.40 10.69
C LEU A 392 11.38 -10.93 9.47
N PRO A 393 12.67 -11.29 9.63
CA PRO A 393 13.48 -11.80 8.54
C PRO A 393 12.93 -13.14 8.02
N ILE A 394 13.03 -13.34 6.71
CA ILE A 394 12.51 -14.53 6.00
C ILE A 394 13.22 -15.83 6.42
N LYS A 395 14.38 -15.75 7.10
CA LYS A 395 15.22 -16.89 7.49
C LYS A 395 14.52 -17.94 8.39
N ASN A 396 13.42 -17.60 9.05
CA ASN A 396 12.70 -18.49 9.97
C ASN A 396 11.42 -19.10 9.41
N ARG A 397 11.26 -19.20 8.07
CA ARG A 397 10.04 -19.78 7.45
C ARG A 397 10.30 -21.21 6.94
N PRO A 398 9.66 -22.26 7.50
CA PRO A 398 9.78 -23.62 6.99
C PRO A 398 9.10 -23.74 5.61
N GLY A 399 9.87 -24.11 4.58
CA GLY A 399 9.33 -24.46 3.25
C GLY A 399 10.06 -23.93 2.01
N GLN A 400 11.15 -23.17 2.12
CA GLN A 400 11.79 -22.59 0.93
C GLN A 400 12.74 -23.54 0.20
N HIS A 401 12.21 -24.30 -0.76
CA HIS A 401 12.91 -24.74 -1.97
C HIS A 401 12.04 -24.33 -3.17
N GLY A 402 12.24 -23.12 -3.72
CA GLY A 402 11.45 -22.76 -4.92
C GLY A 402 11.55 -21.35 -5.52
N ILE A 403 12.16 -20.35 -4.88
CA ILE A 403 12.29 -19.02 -5.52
C ILE A 403 13.65 -18.90 -6.24
N PRO A 404 13.69 -18.66 -7.57
CA PRO A 404 14.92 -18.40 -8.29
C PRO A 404 15.66 -17.19 -7.73
N ALA A 405 16.99 -17.26 -7.69
CA ALA A 405 17.86 -16.23 -7.10
C ALA A 405 17.77 -14.83 -7.75
N ASP A 406 17.14 -14.73 -8.93
CA ASP A 406 17.15 -13.51 -9.75
C ASP A 406 16.18 -12.41 -9.28
N THR A 407 15.16 -12.71 -8.47
CA THR A 407 14.24 -11.68 -7.91
C THR A 407 14.84 -10.88 -6.76
N ARG A 408 16.05 -11.22 -6.27
CA ARG A 408 16.70 -10.48 -5.18
C ARG A 408 17.22 -9.09 -5.59
N ARG A 409 17.25 -8.75 -6.89
CA ARG A 409 17.86 -7.49 -7.37
C ARG A 409 16.91 -6.31 -7.58
N THR A 410 15.59 -6.49 -7.48
CA THR A 410 14.63 -5.37 -7.59
C THR A 410 14.20 -4.78 -6.26
N SER A 411 14.64 -5.36 -5.14
CA SER A 411 14.49 -4.71 -3.84
C SER A 411 15.62 -3.70 -3.67
N MET A 412 15.38 -2.46 -4.10
CA MET A 412 16.06 -1.32 -3.47
C MET A 412 15.56 -1.25 -2.02
N GLU A 413 16.11 -2.09 -1.14
CA GLU A 413 16.09 -1.76 0.28
C GLU A 413 17.02 -0.55 0.42
N PRO A 414 16.55 0.60 0.92
CA PRO A 414 17.49 1.54 1.47
C PRO A 414 18.15 0.80 2.63
N VAL A 415 19.42 0.46 2.48
CA VAL A 415 20.27 0.08 3.60
C VAL A 415 20.47 1.35 4.43
N SER A 416 19.43 1.74 5.18
CA SER A 416 19.63 2.56 6.35
C SER A 416 20.14 1.62 7.43
N SER A 417 21.46 1.57 7.54
CA SER A 417 22.23 0.89 8.57
C SER A 417 21.95 1.36 10.01
N ASP A 418 20.88 2.15 10.23
CA ASP A 418 20.58 2.83 11.49
C ASP A 418 19.37 2.25 12.25
N LEU A 419 18.60 1.31 11.67
CA LEU A 419 17.50 0.65 12.40
C LEU A 419 17.94 -0.68 13.01
N HIS A 420 18.76 -0.62 14.06
CA HIS A 420 19.14 -1.78 14.88
C HIS A 420 17.96 -2.39 15.69
N TYR A 421 16.74 -1.86 15.53
CA TYR A 421 15.58 -2.20 16.35
C TYR A 421 14.35 -2.57 15.49
N CYS A 422 13.78 -3.75 15.74
CA CYS A 422 12.56 -4.22 15.05
C CYS A 422 11.32 -3.45 15.55
N PRO A 423 10.55 -2.76 14.70
CA PRO A 423 9.37 -1.99 15.12
C PRO A 423 8.33 -2.80 15.89
N VAL A 424 8.21 -4.10 15.59
CA VAL A 424 7.31 -5.03 16.29
C VAL A 424 7.71 -5.18 17.76
N THR A 425 9.00 -5.15 18.09
CA THR A 425 9.47 -5.20 19.47
C THR A 425 8.98 -3.98 20.25
N GLN A 426 8.96 -2.79 19.63
CA GLN A 426 8.46 -1.56 20.27
C GLN A 426 6.96 -1.70 20.51
N PHE A 427 6.22 -2.09 19.47
CA PHE A 427 4.78 -2.30 19.55
C PHE A 427 4.38 -3.28 20.64
N ILE A 428 5.04 -4.44 20.71
CA ILE A 428 4.81 -5.44 21.77
C ILE A 428 5.15 -4.85 23.14
N GLY A 429 6.29 -4.15 23.26
CA GLY A 429 6.66 -3.48 24.50
C GLY A 429 5.63 -2.45 24.97
N ASP A 430 5.02 -1.70 24.05
CA ASP A 430 3.97 -0.75 24.35
C ASP A 430 2.65 -1.44 24.74
N CYS A 431 2.27 -2.53 24.05
CA CYS A 431 1.14 -3.37 24.46
C CYS A 431 1.30 -3.88 25.89
N LEU A 432 2.48 -4.38 26.25
CA LEU A 432 2.76 -4.85 27.62
C LEU A 432 2.60 -3.74 28.67
N LYS A 433 2.94 -2.48 28.36
CA LYS A 433 2.69 -1.35 29.28
C LYS A 433 1.19 -1.12 29.48
N TYR A 434 0.38 -1.33 28.45
CA TYR A 434 -1.07 -1.14 28.53
C TYR A 434 -1.80 -2.22 29.35
N LEU A 435 -1.16 -3.36 29.64
CA LEU A 435 -1.71 -4.39 30.54
C LEU A 435 -1.93 -3.90 31.99
N VAL A 436 -1.31 -2.80 32.37
CA VAL A 436 -1.48 -2.16 33.69
C VAL A 436 -2.01 -0.74 33.56
N CYS A 437 -2.75 -0.44 32.49
CA CYS A 437 -3.31 0.89 32.27
C CYS A 437 -4.32 1.26 33.38
N GLN A 438 -3.98 2.24 34.23
CA GLN A 438 -4.80 2.64 35.39
C GLN A 438 -5.91 3.65 35.05
N ASN A 439 -6.26 3.80 33.77
CA ASN A 439 -7.28 4.75 33.37
C ASN A 439 -8.68 4.32 33.87
N GLU A 440 -9.40 5.20 34.56
CA GLU A 440 -10.70 4.85 35.17
C GLU A 440 -11.79 4.56 34.13
N THR A 441 -11.72 5.16 32.94
CA THR A 441 -12.76 5.04 31.90
C THR A 441 -12.50 3.84 30.99
N PHE A 442 -11.30 3.77 30.42
CA PHE A 442 -10.94 2.78 29.40
C PHE A 442 -9.93 1.75 29.90
N GLY A 443 -9.33 1.90 31.09
CA GLY A 443 -8.22 1.06 31.53
C GLY A 443 -8.53 -0.43 31.48
N LEU A 444 -9.65 -0.87 32.06
CA LEU A 444 -10.07 -2.28 32.00
C LEU A 444 -10.38 -2.76 30.57
N GLN A 445 -10.93 -1.90 29.72
CA GLN A 445 -11.25 -2.25 28.33
C GLN A 445 -9.98 -2.40 27.50
N ILE A 446 -9.03 -1.47 27.66
CA ILE A 446 -7.70 -1.50 27.04
C ILE A 446 -6.97 -2.78 27.48
N GLN A 447 -6.92 -3.06 28.79
CA GLN A 447 -6.24 -4.24 29.33
C GLN A 447 -6.79 -5.54 28.74
N ARG A 448 -8.12 -5.73 28.78
CA ARG A 448 -8.78 -6.92 28.22
C ARG A 448 -8.53 -7.06 26.72
N HIS A 449 -8.66 -5.96 25.96
CA HIS A 449 -8.46 -5.98 24.52
C HIS A 449 -7.03 -6.35 24.13
N ILE A 450 -6.02 -5.77 24.82
CA ILE A 450 -4.62 -6.13 24.60
C ILE A 450 -4.36 -7.59 24.98
N GLN A 451 -4.90 -8.06 26.11
CA GLN A 451 -4.78 -9.44 26.55
C GLN A 451 -5.34 -10.42 25.51
N ASP A 452 -6.53 -10.15 24.99
CA ASP A 452 -7.19 -10.99 23.98
C ASP A 452 -6.40 -11.00 22.66
N LEU A 453 -5.93 -9.83 22.21
CA LEU A 453 -5.14 -9.73 20.97
C LEU A 453 -3.79 -10.45 21.07
N LEU A 454 -3.05 -10.26 22.17
CA LEU A 454 -1.77 -10.93 22.38
C LEU A 454 -1.95 -12.45 22.54
N GLY A 455 -3.06 -12.89 23.14
CA GLY A 455 -3.38 -14.30 23.33
C GLY A 455 -3.82 -15.01 22.05
N HIS A 456 -4.61 -14.36 21.20
CA HIS A 456 -5.34 -15.03 20.12
C HIS A 456 -5.09 -14.50 18.71
N GLU A 457 -4.72 -13.23 18.54
CA GLU A 457 -4.62 -12.57 17.22
C GLU A 457 -3.19 -12.17 16.84
N LEU A 458 -2.23 -12.23 17.77
CA LEU A 458 -0.82 -12.02 17.46
C LEU A 458 -0.32 -13.08 16.47
N ASN A 459 0.41 -12.64 15.44
CA ASN A 459 1.02 -13.56 14.50
C ASN A 459 1.96 -14.55 15.24
N PRO A 460 1.88 -15.87 14.97
CA PRO A 460 2.68 -16.86 15.70
C PRO A 460 4.19 -16.62 15.65
N LEU A 461 4.70 -16.01 14.58
CA LEU A 461 6.11 -15.68 14.43
C LEU A 461 6.58 -14.57 15.39
N CYS A 462 5.65 -13.81 15.98
CA CYS A 462 5.93 -12.75 16.94
C CYS A 462 5.96 -13.24 18.41
N TYR A 463 5.52 -14.46 18.70
CA TYR A 463 5.52 -14.99 20.07
C TYR A 463 6.91 -15.06 20.74
N PRO A 464 8.01 -15.41 20.05
CA PRO A 464 9.35 -15.31 20.63
C PRO A 464 9.65 -13.91 21.18
N ILE A 465 9.34 -12.86 20.39
CA ILE A 465 9.53 -11.47 20.80
C ILE A 465 8.62 -11.13 21.99
N LEU A 466 7.36 -11.59 21.97
CA LEU A 466 6.44 -11.42 23.10
C LEU A 466 7.01 -11.99 24.39
N PHE A 467 7.45 -13.25 24.40
CA PHE A 467 7.97 -13.88 25.60
C PHE A 467 9.29 -13.27 26.07
N ASP A 468 10.17 -12.87 25.15
CA ASP A 468 11.40 -12.14 25.49
C ASP A 468 11.07 -10.79 26.15
N GLN A 469 10.11 -10.04 25.61
CA GLN A 469 9.68 -8.75 26.18
C GLN A 469 8.99 -8.94 27.54
N ILE A 470 8.14 -9.96 27.70
CA ILE A 470 7.53 -10.30 28.99
C ILE A 470 8.63 -10.60 30.00
N LYS A 471 9.60 -11.46 29.66
CA LYS A 471 10.72 -11.78 30.54
C LYS A 471 11.50 -10.54 30.96
N ILE A 472 11.86 -9.67 30.02
CA ILE A 472 12.56 -8.41 30.31
C ILE A 472 11.77 -7.54 31.30
N GLN A 473 10.43 -7.53 31.24
CA GLN A 473 9.63 -6.78 32.21
C GLN A 473 9.55 -7.49 33.56
N VAL A 474 9.32 -8.81 33.59
CA VAL A 474 9.25 -9.60 34.82
C VAL A 474 10.58 -9.60 35.58
N ASP A 475 11.72 -9.62 34.89
CA ASP A 475 13.04 -9.55 35.51
C ASP A 475 13.24 -8.26 36.33
N LYS A 476 12.54 -7.16 35.98
CA LYS A 476 12.57 -5.90 36.74
C LYS A 476 11.76 -5.95 38.04
N PHE A 477 10.96 -7.01 38.24
CA PHE A 477 10.22 -7.23 39.49
C PHE A 477 11.09 -7.88 40.55
N PHE A 478 12.38 -8.06 40.29
CA PHE A 478 13.36 -8.58 41.23
C PHE A 478 14.44 -7.51 41.46
N ASP A 479 14.86 -7.35 42.71
CA ASP A 479 15.97 -6.47 43.05
C ASP A 479 17.33 -7.11 42.67
N ALA A 480 18.43 -6.37 42.88
CA ALA A 480 19.78 -6.88 42.59
C ALA A 480 20.17 -8.12 43.42
N ASN A 481 19.44 -8.44 44.49
CA ASN A 481 19.64 -9.60 45.35
C ASN A 481 18.70 -10.77 44.98
N GLY A 482 17.86 -10.61 43.96
CA GLY A 482 16.84 -11.59 43.57
C GLY A 482 15.61 -11.63 44.47
N GLN A 483 15.40 -10.62 45.33
CA GLN A 483 14.18 -10.48 46.11
C GLN A 483 13.06 -9.86 45.29
N VAL A 484 11.83 -10.32 45.54
CA VAL A 484 10.65 -9.86 44.79
C VAL A 484 10.25 -8.45 45.22
N ILE A 485 10.10 -7.57 44.23
CA ILE A 485 9.55 -6.22 44.38
C ILE A 485 8.03 -6.31 44.18
N CYS A 486 7.30 -6.53 45.27
CA CYS A 486 5.84 -6.62 45.24
C CYS A 486 5.21 -5.22 45.09
N SER A 487 4.38 -5.04 44.07
CA SER A 487 3.50 -3.87 43.92
C SER A 487 2.16 -4.29 43.31
N GLU A 488 1.13 -3.45 43.46
CA GLU A 488 -0.19 -3.70 42.83
C GLU A 488 -0.06 -3.80 41.30
N GLN A 489 0.72 -2.89 40.70
CA GLN A 489 0.98 -2.89 39.25
C GLN A 489 1.75 -4.14 38.79
N ASN A 490 2.81 -4.55 39.51
CA ASN A 490 3.57 -5.75 39.15
C ASN A 490 2.69 -7.00 39.25
N THR A 491 1.82 -7.07 40.27
CA THR A 491 0.90 -8.19 40.46
C THR A 491 -0.16 -8.24 39.36
N GLN A 492 -0.75 -7.10 39.01
CA GLN A 492 -1.69 -6.99 37.89
C GLN A 492 -1.03 -7.36 36.55
N PHE A 493 0.23 -6.96 36.33
CA PHE A 493 0.98 -7.36 35.14
C PHE A 493 1.13 -8.88 35.06
N ILE A 494 1.55 -9.53 36.15
CA ILE A 494 1.72 -10.98 36.22
C ILE A 494 0.39 -11.70 35.97
N ASP A 495 -0.71 -11.25 36.57
CA ASP A 495 -2.04 -11.83 36.35
C ASP A 495 -2.43 -11.79 34.87
N ASN A 496 -2.27 -10.64 34.20
CA ASN A 496 -2.56 -10.51 32.77
C ASN A 496 -1.65 -11.40 31.90
N VAL A 497 -0.35 -11.48 32.23
CA VAL A 497 0.61 -12.34 31.52
C VAL A 497 0.23 -13.81 31.64
N ILE A 498 -0.21 -14.27 32.81
CA ILE A 498 -0.67 -15.65 33.00
C ILE A 498 -1.83 -15.96 32.06
N VAL A 499 -2.79 -15.05 31.90
CA VAL A 499 -3.91 -15.28 30.98
C VAL A 499 -3.46 -15.32 29.53
N ILE A 500 -2.56 -14.43 29.11
CA ILE A 500 -1.99 -14.44 27.75
C ILE A 500 -1.28 -15.77 27.49
N MET A 501 -0.39 -16.19 28.41
CA MET A 501 0.34 -17.45 28.30
C MET A 501 -0.61 -18.63 28.16
N ARG A 502 -1.65 -18.70 29.00
CA ARG A 502 -2.67 -19.75 28.95
C ARG A 502 -3.37 -19.77 27.58
N SER A 503 -3.87 -18.62 27.12
CA SER A 503 -4.54 -18.51 25.82
C SER A 503 -3.66 -18.99 24.67
N VAL A 504 -2.37 -18.66 24.67
CA VAL A 504 -1.41 -19.10 23.64
C VAL A 504 -1.19 -20.62 23.68
N PHE A 505 -1.07 -21.21 24.87
CA PHE A 505 -0.88 -22.67 25.00
C PHE A 505 -2.15 -23.47 24.69
N GLU A 506 -3.32 -22.99 25.10
CA GLU A 506 -4.61 -23.60 24.79
C GLU A 506 -4.89 -23.59 23.27
N MET A 507 -4.58 -22.49 22.59
CA MET A 507 -4.73 -22.38 21.13
C MET A 507 -3.88 -23.42 20.39
N LYS A 508 -2.66 -23.70 20.86
CA LYS A 508 -1.81 -24.76 20.30
C LYS A 508 -2.39 -26.15 20.52
N ALA A 509 -2.92 -26.42 21.71
CA ALA A 509 -3.54 -27.71 22.02
C ALA A 509 -4.75 -27.97 21.10
N GLN A 510 -5.55 -26.94 20.84
CA GLN A 510 -6.69 -27.02 19.91
C GLN A 510 -6.22 -27.27 18.46
N GLN A 511 -5.22 -26.54 17.97
CA GLN A 511 -4.67 -26.77 16.62
C GLN A 511 -4.05 -28.17 16.46
N ALA A 512 -3.35 -28.67 17.48
CA ALA A 512 -2.77 -30.02 17.48
C ALA A 512 -3.86 -31.11 17.51
N ALA A 513 -4.95 -30.90 18.25
CA ALA A 513 -6.09 -31.81 18.29
C ALA A 513 -6.85 -31.85 16.96
N GLN A 514 -7.01 -30.70 16.29
CA GLN A 514 -7.68 -30.62 14.99
C GLN A 514 -6.87 -31.33 13.89
N ASN A 515 -5.55 -31.15 13.89
CA ASN A 515 -4.65 -31.81 12.94
C ASN A 515 -4.51 -33.34 13.17
N SER A 516 -4.90 -33.85 14.34
CA SER A 516 -4.88 -35.29 14.65
C SER A 516 -6.21 -36.00 14.35
N LEU A 517 -7.29 -35.23 14.12
CA LEU A 517 -8.59 -35.74 13.66
C LEU A 517 -8.68 -35.80 12.12
N GLU A 518 -7.88 -35.02 11.40
CA GLU A 518 -7.70 -35.12 9.94
C GLU A 518 -6.52 -36.06 9.63
N GLY A 519 -6.80 -37.37 9.47
CA GLY A 519 -5.83 -38.31 8.88
C GLY A 519 -5.49 -37.95 7.42
N PRO A 520 -4.47 -38.58 6.78
CA PRO A 520 -3.98 -38.17 5.47
C PRO A 520 -5.05 -38.39 4.41
N THR A 521 -5.82 -37.35 4.09
CA THR A 521 -6.73 -37.35 2.96
C THR A 521 -5.91 -37.06 1.72
N THR A 522 -5.80 -38.07 0.85
CA THR A 522 -5.47 -37.86 -0.56
C THR A 522 -6.38 -36.76 -1.10
N THR A 523 -5.79 -35.64 -1.48
CA THR A 523 -6.45 -34.53 -2.18
C THR A 523 -6.93 -35.00 -3.55
N THR A 524 -8.12 -35.59 -3.61
CA THR A 524 -8.91 -35.59 -4.84
C THR A 524 -9.57 -34.22 -4.94
N GLY A 525 -9.03 -33.37 -5.82
CA GLY A 525 -9.59 -32.07 -6.15
C GLY A 525 -11.06 -32.21 -6.54
N SER A 526 -11.95 -31.58 -5.76
CA SER A 526 -13.35 -31.44 -6.11
C SER A 526 -13.47 -30.28 -7.10
N SER A 527 -13.32 -30.58 -8.39
CA SER A 527 -13.77 -29.71 -9.47
C SER A 527 -15.29 -29.68 -9.47
N ASN A 528 -15.88 -28.60 -8.96
CA ASN A 528 -17.29 -28.29 -9.21
C ASN A 528 -17.46 -27.97 -10.70
N THR A 529 -17.83 -28.98 -11.50
CA THR A 529 -18.34 -28.78 -12.85
C THR A 529 -19.86 -28.78 -12.81
N LEU A 530 -20.44 -27.65 -13.21
CA LEU A 530 -21.87 -27.46 -13.43
C LEU A 530 -22.38 -28.48 -14.46
N VAL A 531 -23.37 -29.25 -14.04
CA VAL A 531 -24.11 -30.22 -14.87
C VAL A 531 -24.93 -29.47 -15.92
N VAL A 532 -24.64 -29.74 -17.20
CA VAL A 532 -25.54 -29.49 -18.32
C VAL A 532 -26.23 -30.82 -18.67
N PRO A 533 -27.57 -30.89 -18.77
CA PRO A 533 -28.23 -32.17 -19.06
C PRO A 533 -28.16 -32.53 -20.54
N GLY A 534 -27.46 -33.64 -20.80
CA GLY A 534 -27.87 -34.78 -21.62
C GLY A 534 -28.38 -34.55 -23.05
N ASN A 535 -27.62 -35.05 -24.03
CA ASN A 535 -28.20 -35.62 -25.24
C ASN A 535 -27.65 -37.02 -25.49
N ASN A 536 -28.57 -37.95 -25.73
CA ASN A 536 -28.39 -39.39 -25.87
C ASN A 536 -27.73 -39.77 -27.21
N THR A 537 -27.05 -40.93 -27.20
CA THR A 537 -26.65 -41.87 -28.29
C THR A 537 -25.18 -42.25 -28.11
N GLY A 538 -24.72 -43.49 -28.11
CA GLY A 538 -25.31 -44.81 -28.32
C GLY A 538 -24.13 -45.79 -28.48
N SER A 539 -24.34 -47.07 -28.11
CA SER A 539 -23.50 -48.24 -28.40
C SER A 539 -22.11 -48.32 -27.74
N SER A 540 -21.47 -49.46 -27.48
CA SER A 540 -21.80 -50.87 -27.21
C SER A 540 -20.43 -51.56 -27.09
N THR A 541 -20.29 -52.54 -26.18
CA THR A 541 -19.37 -53.72 -26.27
C THR A 541 -17.84 -53.48 -26.29
N SER A 542 -16.93 -54.26 -25.72
CA SER A 542 -16.97 -55.52 -24.96
C SER A 542 -15.51 -55.95 -24.66
N VAL A 543 -15.27 -56.42 -23.43
CA VAL A 543 -14.68 -57.73 -23.07
C VAL A 543 -13.18 -58.04 -23.34
N VAL A 544 -12.66 -58.89 -22.43
CA VAL A 544 -11.42 -59.71 -22.39
C VAL A 544 -10.25 -59.00 -21.68
N GLY A 545 -9.69 -59.45 -20.54
CA GLY A 545 -9.74 -60.74 -19.83
C GLY A 545 -8.39 -61.46 -19.93
N GLY A 546 -7.74 -61.79 -18.80
CA GLY A 546 -6.64 -62.76 -18.80
C GLY A 546 -5.58 -62.60 -17.72
N SER A 547 -5.79 -63.26 -16.59
CA SER A 547 -4.81 -63.57 -15.53
C SER A 547 -3.82 -64.66 -15.93
N SER A 548 -2.62 -64.71 -15.33
CA SER A 548 -2.11 -65.87 -14.57
C SER A 548 -0.61 -65.80 -14.17
N ASN A 549 -0.37 -65.92 -12.86
CA ASN A 549 0.60 -66.77 -12.11
C ASN A 549 2.15 -66.67 -12.31
N ASP A 550 2.83 -66.12 -11.28
CA ASP A 550 3.92 -66.63 -10.39
C ASP A 550 4.78 -67.88 -10.77
N PRO A 551 5.94 -68.18 -10.10
CA PRO A 551 6.78 -67.42 -9.12
C PRO A 551 8.32 -67.57 -9.35
N SER A 552 9.17 -66.79 -8.67
CA SER A 552 10.37 -67.29 -7.93
C SER A 552 11.23 -66.18 -7.32
N SER A 553 11.41 -66.31 -6.00
CA SER A 553 12.36 -65.72 -5.06
C SER A 553 13.71 -65.21 -5.56
N ASN A 554 14.10 -64.01 -5.09
CA ASN A 554 15.36 -63.81 -4.35
C ASN A 554 15.35 -62.45 -3.62
N SER A 555 15.35 -62.52 -2.29
CA SER A 555 15.75 -61.43 -1.38
C SER A 555 17.24 -61.62 -1.03
N PRO A 556 18.01 -60.57 -0.69
CA PRO A 556 17.91 -60.00 0.65
C PRO A 556 18.05 -58.46 0.76
N SER A 557 17.22 -57.90 1.64
CA SER A 557 17.43 -56.76 2.56
C SER A 557 18.47 -55.67 2.23
N THR A 558 17.97 -54.43 2.07
CA THR A 558 18.50 -53.25 2.80
C THR A 558 17.39 -52.21 3.02
N SER A 559 17.37 -51.72 4.24
CA SER A 559 16.46 -50.80 4.92
C SER A 559 16.51 -49.35 4.44
N GLY A 560 15.37 -48.64 4.54
CA GLY A 560 15.32 -47.21 4.86
C GLY A 560 14.80 -46.28 3.75
N HIS A 561 13.47 -46.20 3.58
CA HIS A 561 12.84 -45.06 2.92
C HIS A 561 12.24 -44.15 4.02
N GLY A 562 12.97 -43.09 4.35
CA GLY A 562 12.43 -41.96 5.09
C GLY A 562 11.67 -41.06 4.12
N GLY A 563 10.33 -41.05 4.22
CA GLY A 563 9.52 -39.98 3.61
C GLY A 563 9.84 -38.62 4.26
N PRO A 564 9.55 -37.49 3.61
CA PRO A 564 9.82 -36.18 4.17
C PRO A 564 8.97 -35.99 5.43
N GLN A 565 9.59 -36.09 6.60
CA GLN A 565 9.01 -35.62 7.85
C GLN A 565 8.75 -34.12 7.70
N GLN A 566 7.48 -33.72 7.76
CA GLN A 566 7.11 -32.36 8.12
C GLN A 566 7.74 -32.07 9.49
N ILE A 567 8.84 -31.32 9.49
CA ILE A 567 9.42 -30.81 10.73
C ILE A 567 8.46 -29.71 11.22
N ASN A 568 7.58 -30.08 12.14
CA ASN A 568 6.72 -29.18 12.89
C ASN A 568 7.63 -28.40 13.87
N GLU A 569 8.36 -27.39 13.39
CA GLU A 569 9.25 -26.59 14.24
C GLU A 569 8.42 -25.69 15.16
N ASN A 570 8.56 -25.93 16.45
CA ASN A 570 7.87 -25.26 17.53
C ASN A 570 8.31 -23.78 17.60
N PRO A 571 7.42 -22.77 17.44
CA PRO A 571 7.78 -21.35 17.57
C PRO A 571 8.16 -20.93 19.00
N LEU A 572 8.29 -21.89 19.92
CA LEU A 572 8.84 -21.77 21.27
C LEU A 572 10.30 -22.28 21.34
N ALA A 573 11.07 -22.16 20.26
CA ALA A 573 12.42 -22.74 20.13
C ALA A 573 13.39 -22.38 21.27
N ASN A 574 13.08 -21.38 22.09
CA ASN A 574 13.78 -21.08 23.35
C ASN A 574 13.05 -21.64 24.58
N VAL A 575 13.01 -22.98 24.69
CA VAL A 575 12.45 -23.68 25.87
C VAL A 575 13.05 -23.15 27.18
N ASN A 576 14.36 -22.87 27.20
CA ASN A 576 15.06 -22.31 28.37
C ASN A 576 14.55 -20.92 28.80
N ILE A 577 14.17 -20.05 27.86
CA ILE A 577 13.65 -18.71 28.18
C ILE A 577 12.26 -18.84 28.80
N LEU A 578 11.43 -19.72 28.24
CA LEU A 578 10.09 -19.97 28.72
C LEU A 578 10.10 -20.62 30.11
N GLU A 579 10.96 -21.62 30.33
CA GLU A 579 11.15 -22.24 31.64
C GLU A 579 11.57 -21.21 32.69
N GLN A 580 12.58 -20.38 32.37
CA GLN A 580 13.02 -19.33 33.28
C GLN A 580 11.93 -18.29 33.55
N LEU A 581 11.15 -17.93 32.54
CA LEU A 581 10.01 -17.02 32.69
C LEU A 581 8.95 -17.61 33.63
N VAL A 582 8.55 -18.86 33.42
CA VAL A 582 7.60 -19.57 34.29
C VAL A 582 8.14 -19.65 35.72
N LEU A 583 9.43 -19.96 35.91
CA LEU A 583 10.06 -19.96 37.21
C LEU A 583 9.99 -18.59 37.89
N ASN A 584 10.29 -17.51 37.17
CA ASN A 584 10.21 -16.15 37.71
C ASN A 584 8.76 -15.80 38.11
N ILE A 585 7.76 -16.16 37.29
CA ILE A 585 6.34 -15.97 37.63
C ILE A 585 5.96 -16.76 38.89
N VAL A 586 6.39 -18.02 39.01
CA VAL A 586 6.13 -18.87 40.18
C VAL A 586 6.82 -18.32 41.43
N CYS A 587 8.05 -17.83 41.32
CA CYS A 587 8.77 -17.19 42.42
C CYS A 587 8.07 -15.93 42.90
N TYR A 588 7.64 -15.06 41.98
CA TYR A 588 6.87 -13.86 42.28
C TYR A 588 5.58 -14.20 43.04
N ALA A 589 4.83 -15.18 42.55
CA ALA A 589 3.58 -15.62 43.19
C ALA A 589 3.78 -16.26 44.57
N ARG A 590 4.89 -17.00 44.78
CA ARG A 590 5.22 -17.62 46.08
C ARG A 590 5.54 -16.57 47.15
N ASP A 591 6.15 -15.45 46.77
CA ASP A 591 6.51 -14.39 47.72
C ASP A 591 5.30 -13.53 48.12
N LEU A 592 4.36 -13.31 47.20
CA LEU A 592 3.03 -12.76 47.51
C LEU A 592 2.29 -13.59 48.58
N ASP A 593 2.36 -14.92 48.48
CA ASP A 593 1.73 -15.86 49.44
C ASP A 593 2.42 -15.84 50.83
N ARG A 594 3.68 -15.39 50.90
CA ARG A 594 4.44 -15.24 52.15
C ARG A 594 4.28 -13.86 52.80
N SER A 595 4.08 -12.82 51.99
CA SER A 595 3.97 -11.43 52.43
C SER A 595 2.55 -11.02 52.82
N VAL A 596 1.52 -11.75 52.36
CA VAL A 596 0.12 -11.49 52.68
C VAL A 596 -0.57 -12.80 53.10
N GLY A 597 -1.28 -12.79 54.23
CA GLY A 597 -2.14 -13.91 54.67
C GLY A 597 -3.37 -14.13 53.78
N VAL A 598 -3.17 -14.29 52.47
CA VAL A 598 -4.22 -14.39 51.45
C VAL A 598 -3.94 -15.65 50.61
N VAL A 599 -4.73 -16.69 50.90
CA VAL A 599 -4.69 -18.07 50.37
C VAL A 599 -5.10 -18.30 48.89
N PRO A 600 -5.63 -17.36 48.06
CA PRO A 600 -6.21 -17.69 46.76
C PRO A 600 -5.22 -17.81 45.58
N ILE A 601 -3.94 -17.44 45.71
CA ILE A 601 -2.98 -17.52 44.58
C ILE A 601 -2.51 -18.95 44.33
N ARG A 602 -2.32 -19.74 45.40
CA ARG A 602 -1.98 -21.17 45.29
C ARG A 602 -3.04 -21.94 44.51
N THR A 603 -4.32 -21.61 44.69
CA THR A 603 -5.42 -22.25 43.95
C THR A 603 -5.40 -21.88 42.47
N ARG A 604 -5.01 -20.65 42.08
CA ARG A 604 -4.98 -20.23 40.65
C ARG A 604 -3.76 -20.71 39.87
N ILE A 605 -2.61 -20.91 40.51
CA ILE A 605 -1.40 -21.39 39.82
C ILE A 605 -1.33 -22.92 39.83
N VAL A 606 -1.80 -23.59 40.88
CA VAL A 606 -1.76 -25.07 40.99
C VAL A 606 -2.97 -25.74 40.33
N SER A 607 -4.09 -25.04 40.10
CA SER A 607 -5.21 -25.61 39.34
C SER A 607 -5.12 -25.45 37.82
N ASN A 608 -4.15 -24.65 37.32
CA ASN A 608 -4.11 -24.19 35.92
C ASN A 608 -2.75 -24.39 35.23
N PHE A 609 -1.81 -25.08 35.90
CA PHE A 609 -0.68 -25.79 35.29
C PHE A 609 -0.85 -27.27 35.65
#